data_AF-A0A0V0TC86-F1
#
_entry.id   AF-A0A0V0TC86-F1
#
_cell.length_a   1.000
_cell.length_b   1.000
_cell.length_c   1.000
_cell.angle_alpha   90.00
_cell.angle_beta   90.00
_cell.angle_gamma   90.00
#
_symmetry.space_group_name_H-M   'P 1'
#
loop_
_entity.id
_entity.type
_entity.pdbx_description
1 polymer ?
#
loop_
_entity_poly.entity_id
_entity_poly.type
_entity_poly.pdbx_seq_one_letter_code
_entity_poly.pdbx_strand_id
1 'polypeptide(L)'
;LSVSNCIRTVGNIDKLFDMNELNGKGNGEKTSLPLDNVQAIQEEMDRHAVDMIMATSKLYMESLEVKTCRPNWRSYLQSSMITQEDFNFITTYETVKGEEKRAFLENNKLQCARTFVSLMSNISKDQTVRCVLTMIDDMIQEDRSRVEMFISYARKEKQSVWTPFLALLTRADGFVINQVSLIITKMACCGVDLMDGADLTYFLTWLKDRLRTPGNEYIHTTARCLQMLLRIEEYRFAFVNIDGISTILSTLAGRANFQLQYQLIFCIWCLTFSPDIAEKMHRLGVISTIAEVVSETSKEKVIRIALATLRVKLFSPITNLLEKPEDASIARENAIQMVQCKITKTLDLLMSKTVDDQEFTEDMEFLADRLQSSVQDLSSFDEYLTEVKSGRLQWSPVHKSEKFWKENTQRFNEKNFEVLKILIKVLEVGNDPLILCVAAHDLGEYVRHYPRGKTVIEQLNGKTMVMRLLTHEDPNVRYHALLSVQKIMVHNWEYLGKQLEKENQENKQKLTAPNRSKPLEANTATETKM
;
A
#
# COMPACT_ATOMS: atom_id res chain seq x y z
N LEU A 1 -18.88 26.58 -14.54
CA LEU A 1 -20.10 25.76 -14.72
C LEU A 1 -19.85 24.25 -14.62
N SER A 2 -18.66 23.75 -14.93
CA SER A 2 -18.32 22.30 -14.89
C SER A 2 -17.93 21.73 -13.52
N VAL A 3 -17.55 22.55 -12.53
CA VAL A 3 -17.14 22.09 -11.19
C VAL A 3 -18.34 21.94 -10.24
N SER A 4 -19.33 22.84 -10.32
CA SER A 4 -20.59 22.72 -9.55
C SER A 4 -21.46 21.53 -9.97
N ASN A 5 -21.36 21.07 -11.22
CA ASN A 5 -22.09 19.89 -11.66
C ASN A 5 -21.45 18.59 -11.12
N CYS A 6 -20.13 18.56 -10.87
CA CYS A 6 -19.46 17.40 -10.27
C CYS A 6 -19.87 17.21 -8.80
N ILE A 7 -20.01 18.30 -8.03
CA ILE A 7 -20.53 18.25 -6.65
C ILE A 7 -22.02 17.84 -6.63
N ARG A 8 -22.82 18.27 -7.62
CA ARG A 8 -24.22 17.85 -7.75
C ARG A 8 -24.43 16.40 -8.18
N THR A 9 -23.46 15.77 -8.86
CA THR A 9 -23.55 14.34 -9.23
C THR A 9 -23.03 13.43 -8.14
N VAL A 10 -22.04 13.88 -7.34
CA VAL A 10 -21.67 13.21 -6.07
C VAL A 10 -22.84 13.27 -5.09
N GLY A 11 -23.51 14.42 -4.94
CA GLY A 11 -24.74 14.55 -4.15
C GLY A 11 -26.01 13.91 -4.75
N ASN A 12 -25.90 13.18 -5.87
CA ASN A 12 -27.00 12.36 -6.40
C ASN A 12 -26.75 10.85 -6.18
N ILE A 13 -25.62 10.47 -5.57
CA ILE A 13 -25.47 9.15 -4.92
C ILE A 13 -26.52 9.01 -3.81
N ASP A 14 -26.88 10.12 -3.15
CA ASP A 14 -27.87 10.16 -2.06
C ASP A 14 -29.32 9.89 -2.49
N LYS A 15 -29.66 10.03 -3.79
CA LYS A 15 -31.06 9.86 -4.26
C LYS A 15 -31.40 8.46 -4.77
N LEU A 16 -30.42 7.55 -4.84
CA LEU A 16 -30.68 6.15 -5.23
C LEU A 16 -30.92 5.21 -4.04
N PHE A 17 -30.67 5.68 -2.81
CA PHE A 17 -30.98 4.93 -1.59
C PHE A 17 -32.20 5.43 -0.80
N ASP A 18 -32.81 6.53 -1.23
CA ASP A 18 -34.03 7.06 -0.60
C ASP A 18 -35.30 6.58 -1.34
N MET A 19 -35.59 5.28 -1.20
CA MET A 19 -36.88 4.67 -1.57
C MET A 19 -37.56 4.08 -0.32
N ASN A 20 -37.54 4.83 0.79
CA ASN A 20 -38.41 4.56 1.95
C ASN A 20 -39.34 5.73 2.33
N GLU A 21 -39.23 6.90 1.70
CA GLU A 21 -40.24 7.98 1.82
C GLU A 21 -41.19 8.04 0.62
N LEU A 22 -41.93 6.97 0.37
CA LEU A 22 -43.22 7.03 -0.33
C LEU A 22 -44.12 5.86 0.09
N ASN A 23 -44.08 5.49 1.37
CA ASN A 23 -45.09 4.61 1.97
C ASN A 23 -46.32 5.46 2.34
N GLY A 24 -47.02 5.93 1.31
CA GLY A 24 -48.16 6.81 1.40
C GLY A 24 -49.14 6.54 0.27
N LYS A 25 -49.79 5.36 0.34
CA LYS A 25 -50.96 4.87 -0.43
C LYS A 25 -50.67 3.86 -1.56
N GLY A 26 -51.04 2.60 -1.27
CA GLY A 26 -51.91 1.81 -2.13
C GLY A 26 -51.27 0.93 -3.21
N ASN A 27 -51.27 -0.39 -2.93
CA ASN A 27 -51.30 -1.53 -3.85
C ASN A 27 -50.09 -1.81 -4.78
N GLY A 28 -49.20 -2.68 -4.29
CA GLY A 28 -48.88 -3.99 -4.89
C GLY A 28 -48.44 -4.07 -6.35
N GLU A 29 -47.12 -4.01 -6.58
CA GLU A 29 -46.35 -4.98 -7.40
C GLU A 29 -44.85 -4.65 -7.28
N LYS A 30 -44.07 -5.50 -6.61
CA LYS A 30 -42.61 -5.38 -6.50
C LYS A 30 -41.97 -5.89 -7.79
N THR A 31 -41.53 -4.99 -8.67
CA THR A 31 -40.60 -5.32 -9.75
C THR A 31 -39.21 -4.79 -9.37
N SER A 32 -38.33 -5.71 -8.95
CA SER A 32 -36.91 -5.45 -8.69
C SER A 32 -36.18 -5.16 -10.00
N LEU A 33 -35.44 -4.05 -10.08
CA LEU A 33 -34.47 -3.79 -11.15
C LEU A 33 -33.23 -4.71 -10.94
N PRO A 34 -32.69 -5.32 -12.01
CA PRO A 34 -31.59 -6.29 -11.90
C PRO A 34 -30.24 -5.60 -11.58
N LEU A 35 -29.41 -6.28 -10.77
CA LEU A 35 -28.09 -5.83 -10.28
C LEU A 35 -27.11 -5.38 -11.37
N ASP A 36 -27.30 -5.82 -12.62
CA ASP A 36 -26.39 -5.56 -13.75
C ASP A 36 -26.25 -4.07 -14.11
N ASN A 37 -27.26 -3.24 -13.80
CA ASN A 37 -27.23 -1.80 -14.14
C ASN A 37 -26.40 -0.94 -13.17
N VAL A 38 -26.20 -1.38 -11.92
CA VAL A 38 -25.44 -0.62 -10.91
C VAL A 38 -23.93 -0.77 -11.15
N GLN A 39 -23.49 -1.96 -11.54
CA GLN A 39 -22.10 -2.24 -11.87
C GLN A 39 -21.65 -1.52 -13.15
N ALA A 40 -22.51 -1.44 -14.17
CA ALA A 40 -22.23 -0.72 -15.41
C ALA A 40 -22.04 0.80 -15.21
N ILE A 41 -22.80 1.40 -14.28
CA ILE A 41 -22.73 2.83 -13.95
C ILE A 41 -21.47 3.14 -13.12
N GLN A 42 -21.13 2.28 -12.16
CA GLN A 42 -19.88 2.40 -11.39
C GLN A 42 -18.65 2.27 -12.31
N GLU A 43 -18.68 1.35 -13.27
CA GLU A 43 -17.63 1.21 -14.27
C GLU A 43 -17.52 2.44 -15.19
N GLU A 44 -18.62 3.13 -15.47
CA GLU A 44 -18.65 4.34 -16.28
C GLU A 44 -18.12 5.58 -15.54
N MET A 45 -18.40 5.68 -14.25
CA MET A 45 -17.86 6.72 -13.38
C MET A 45 -16.36 6.52 -13.11
N ASP A 46 -15.93 5.27 -12.94
CA ASP A 46 -14.52 4.90 -12.89
C ASP A 46 -13.80 5.21 -14.21
N ARG A 47 -14.44 4.99 -15.37
CA ARG A 47 -13.90 5.36 -16.69
C ARG A 47 -13.64 6.87 -16.76
N HIS A 48 -14.57 7.71 -16.34
CA HIS A 48 -14.40 9.18 -16.37
C HIS A 48 -13.35 9.69 -15.38
N ALA A 49 -13.25 9.10 -14.19
CA ALA A 49 -12.18 9.43 -13.24
C ALA A 49 -10.80 8.97 -13.75
N VAL A 50 -10.76 7.83 -14.43
CA VAL A 50 -9.56 7.33 -15.13
C VAL A 50 -9.16 8.25 -16.28
N ASP A 51 -10.12 8.76 -17.06
CA ASP A 51 -9.84 9.68 -18.18
C ASP A 51 -9.30 11.03 -17.72
N MET A 52 -9.75 11.55 -16.57
CA MET A 52 -9.20 12.78 -15.99
C MET A 52 -7.77 12.59 -15.43
N ILE A 53 -7.46 11.41 -14.91
CA ILE A 53 -6.11 11.02 -14.45
C ILE A 53 -5.17 10.81 -15.66
N MET A 54 -5.68 10.20 -16.73
CA MET A 54 -4.96 10.05 -18.00
C MET A 54 -4.53 11.40 -18.54
N ALA A 55 -5.39 12.42 -18.46
CA ALA A 55 -5.16 13.76 -19.00
C ALA A 55 -3.94 14.51 -18.41
N THR A 56 -3.43 14.11 -17.24
CA THR A 56 -2.26 14.73 -16.57
C THR A 56 -1.03 13.83 -16.56
N SER A 57 -1.13 12.61 -17.11
CA SER A 57 0.02 11.70 -17.18
C SER A 57 1.03 12.16 -18.23
N LYS A 58 2.33 11.97 -17.94
CA LYS A 58 3.41 12.27 -18.90
C LYS A 58 3.19 11.58 -20.24
N LEU A 59 2.76 10.32 -20.22
CA LEU A 59 2.48 9.53 -21.42
C LEU A 59 1.38 10.17 -22.28
N TYR A 60 0.31 10.67 -21.67
CA TYR A 60 -0.78 11.31 -22.40
C TYR A 60 -0.36 12.65 -23.00
N MET A 61 0.40 13.47 -22.25
CA MET A 61 0.91 14.73 -22.80
C MET A 61 1.83 14.48 -24.00
N GLU A 62 2.75 13.52 -23.89
CA GLU A 62 3.61 13.12 -25.01
C GLU A 62 2.82 12.51 -26.18
N SER A 63 1.71 11.80 -25.91
CA SER A 63 0.88 11.24 -26.99
C SER A 63 0.18 12.34 -27.79
N LEU A 64 -0.24 13.43 -27.15
CA LEU A 64 -0.80 14.61 -27.84
C LEU A 64 0.25 15.27 -28.76
N GLU A 65 1.50 15.37 -28.31
CA GLU A 65 2.60 15.89 -29.14
C GLU A 65 2.89 14.96 -30.33
N VAL A 66 2.95 13.64 -30.08
CA VAL A 66 3.16 12.63 -31.12
C VAL A 66 2.05 12.67 -32.19
N LYS A 67 0.80 12.96 -31.81
CA LYS A 67 -0.32 13.13 -32.76
C LYS A 67 -0.15 14.30 -33.72
N THR A 68 0.65 15.31 -33.36
CA THR A 68 0.96 16.43 -34.27
C THR A 68 1.99 16.05 -35.33
N CYS A 69 2.81 15.03 -35.06
CA CYS A 69 3.84 14.56 -35.98
C CYS A 69 3.25 13.53 -36.95
N ARG A 70 3.19 13.85 -38.24
CA ARG A 70 2.78 12.90 -39.27
C ARG A 70 3.98 12.23 -39.92
N PRO A 71 4.13 10.88 -39.81
CA PRO A 71 5.16 10.17 -40.55
C PRO A 71 4.98 10.33 -42.07
N ASN A 72 6.08 10.45 -42.81
CA ASN A 72 6.02 10.42 -44.27
C ASN A 72 5.93 8.96 -44.75
N TRP A 73 4.72 8.43 -44.86
CA TRP A 73 4.49 7.04 -45.31
C TRP A 73 5.07 6.76 -46.70
N ARG A 74 5.14 7.77 -47.59
CA ARG A 74 5.68 7.60 -48.94
C ARG A 74 7.16 7.26 -48.96
N SER A 75 7.96 7.83 -48.04
CA SER A 75 9.39 7.50 -47.97
C SER A 75 9.60 6.05 -47.51
N TYR A 76 8.72 5.54 -46.62
CA TYR A 76 8.80 4.16 -46.18
C TYR A 76 8.43 3.17 -47.30
N LEU A 77 7.45 3.50 -48.13
CA LEU A 77 7.10 2.73 -49.33
C LEU A 77 8.26 2.68 -50.33
N GLN A 78 8.88 3.84 -50.59
CA GLN A 78 10.05 3.94 -51.48
C GLN A 78 11.25 3.12 -50.97
N SER A 79 11.42 3.03 -49.65
CA SER A 79 12.46 2.22 -49.02
C SER A 79 12.13 0.73 -48.88
N SER A 80 10.98 0.28 -49.40
CA SER A 80 10.48 -1.10 -49.28
C SER A 80 10.31 -1.60 -47.82
N MET A 81 10.16 -0.69 -46.86
CA MET A 81 9.91 -1.01 -45.45
C MET A 81 8.44 -1.33 -45.17
N ILE A 82 7.54 -0.87 -46.05
CA ILE A 82 6.10 -1.12 -45.98
C ILE A 82 5.61 -1.57 -47.35
N THR A 83 4.57 -2.41 -47.37
CA THR A 83 3.97 -2.87 -48.64
C THR A 83 3.04 -1.81 -49.25
N GLN A 84 2.69 -1.96 -50.52
CA GLN A 84 1.70 -1.09 -51.16
C GLN A 84 0.31 -1.21 -50.50
N GLU A 85 -0.04 -2.41 -50.03
CA GLU A 85 -1.28 -2.66 -49.28
C GLU A 85 -1.28 -1.90 -47.95
N ASP A 86 -0.18 -1.98 -47.20
CA ASP A 86 0.00 -1.26 -45.92
C ASP A 86 -0.05 0.26 -46.11
N PHE A 87 0.60 0.77 -47.17
CA PHE A 87 0.58 2.19 -47.51
C PHE A 87 -0.82 2.69 -47.87
N ASN A 88 -1.55 1.93 -48.69
CA ASN A 88 -2.93 2.28 -49.06
C ASN A 88 -3.83 2.29 -47.82
N PHE A 89 -3.71 1.26 -46.97
CA PHE A 89 -4.49 1.16 -45.74
C PHE A 89 -4.24 2.34 -44.79
N ILE A 90 -2.97 2.63 -44.45
CA ILE A 90 -2.65 3.69 -43.48
C ILE A 90 -3.06 5.08 -43.99
N THR A 91 -2.91 5.32 -45.29
CA THR A 91 -3.29 6.61 -45.91
C THR A 91 -4.81 6.80 -45.88
N THR A 92 -5.58 5.75 -46.19
CA THR A 92 -7.05 5.79 -46.05
C THR A 92 -7.44 5.94 -44.59
N TYR A 93 -6.83 5.20 -43.67
CA TYR A 93 -7.11 5.24 -42.24
C TYR A 93 -6.92 6.64 -41.63
N GLU A 94 -5.87 7.38 -42.01
CA GLU A 94 -5.63 8.75 -41.54
C GLU A 94 -6.62 9.78 -42.11
N THR A 95 -7.24 9.47 -43.26
CA THR A 95 -8.15 10.39 -43.97
C THR A 95 -9.58 10.24 -43.47
N VAL A 96 -10.05 9.02 -43.24
CA VAL A 96 -11.41 8.72 -42.79
C VAL A 96 -11.62 9.05 -41.31
N LYS A 97 -12.78 9.62 -40.97
CA LYS A 97 -13.13 10.01 -39.59
C LYS A 97 -14.55 9.59 -39.22
N GLY A 98 -14.82 9.45 -37.92
CA GLY A 98 -16.18 9.17 -37.41
C GLY A 98 -16.74 7.83 -37.86
N GLU A 99 -17.96 7.82 -38.40
CA GLU A 99 -18.67 6.60 -38.83
C GLU A 99 -18.01 5.93 -40.04
N GLU A 100 -17.45 6.70 -40.97
CA GLU A 100 -16.72 6.14 -42.13
C GLU A 100 -15.51 5.31 -41.68
N LYS A 101 -14.80 5.78 -40.64
CA LYS A 101 -13.68 5.04 -40.04
C LYS A 101 -14.14 3.73 -39.41
N ARG A 102 -15.30 3.72 -38.74
CA ARG A 102 -15.89 2.50 -38.17
C ARG A 102 -16.25 1.49 -39.27
N ALA A 103 -16.95 1.92 -40.31
CA ALA A 103 -17.32 1.07 -41.44
C ALA A 103 -16.07 0.54 -42.18
N PHE A 104 -15.05 1.38 -42.38
CA PHE A 104 -13.80 0.97 -43.01
C PHE A 104 -13.06 -0.10 -42.21
N LEU A 105 -13.00 0.05 -40.88
CA LEU A 105 -12.38 -0.94 -39.98
C LEU A 105 -13.17 -2.25 -39.94
N GLU A 106 -14.49 -2.20 -39.90
CA GLU A 106 -15.34 -3.40 -39.93
C GLU A 106 -15.15 -4.22 -41.21
N ASN A 107 -14.98 -3.55 -42.35
CA ASN A 107 -14.73 -4.22 -43.62
C ASN A 107 -13.28 -4.74 -43.78
N ASN A 108 -12.31 -4.17 -43.04
CA ASN A 108 -10.88 -4.44 -43.22
C ASN A 108 -10.16 -4.92 -41.94
N LYS A 109 -10.85 -5.69 -41.07
CA LYS A 109 -10.32 -6.14 -39.76
C LYS A 109 -8.94 -6.79 -39.83
N LEU A 110 -8.77 -7.78 -40.72
CA LEU A 110 -7.51 -8.53 -40.84
C LEU A 110 -6.38 -7.68 -41.43
N GLN A 111 -6.69 -6.82 -42.41
CA GLN A 111 -5.69 -5.94 -43.02
C GLN A 111 -5.24 -4.86 -42.02
N CYS A 112 -6.14 -4.38 -41.16
CA CYS A 112 -5.82 -3.45 -40.08
C CYS A 112 -4.74 -4.03 -39.15
N ALA A 113 -4.99 -5.22 -38.58
CA ALA A 113 -4.05 -5.89 -37.70
C ALA A 113 -2.72 -6.20 -38.40
N ARG A 114 -2.76 -6.73 -39.62
CA ARG A 114 -1.56 -7.00 -40.43
C ARG A 114 -0.72 -5.75 -40.65
N THR A 115 -1.35 -4.66 -41.07
CA THR A 115 -0.67 -3.39 -41.37
C THR A 115 0.01 -2.88 -40.10
N PHE A 116 -0.71 -2.79 -38.98
CA PHE A 116 -0.13 -2.30 -37.72
C PHE A 116 1.01 -3.18 -37.18
N VAL A 117 0.89 -4.51 -37.24
CA VAL A 117 1.96 -5.43 -36.83
C VAL A 117 3.18 -5.32 -37.75
N SER A 118 2.97 -5.22 -39.06
CA SER A 118 4.03 -4.99 -40.07
C SER A 118 4.77 -3.68 -39.81
N LEU A 119 4.03 -2.58 -39.60
CA LEU A 119 4.59 -1.25 -39.31
C LEU A 119 5.43 -1.25 -38.02
N MET A 120 4.96 -1.92 -36.96
CA MET A 120 5.72 -2.03 -35.71
C MET A 120 6.99 -2.87 -35.84
N SER A 121 6.95 -3.93 -36.65
CA SER A 121 8.05 -4.90 -36.77
C SER A 121 9.14 -4.42 -37.74
N ASN A 122 8.75 -3.79 -38.85
CA ASN A 122 9.68 -3.41 -39.92
C ASN A 122 10.29 -2.02 -39.72
N ILE A 123 9.62 -1.12 -38.99
CA ILE A 123 10.08 0.27 -38.84
C ILE A 123 10.93 0.41 -37.58
N SER A 124 12.21 0.71 -37.76
CA SER A 124 13.15 0.95 -36.66
C SER A 124 13.13 2.39 -36.13
N LYS A 125 12.57 3.37 -36.84
CA LYS A 125 12.55 4.77 -36.40
C LYS A 125 11.57 4.98 -35.24
N ASP A 126 12.09 5.36 -34.07
CA ASP A 126 11.29 5.54 -32.83
C ASP A 126 10.09 6.46 -33.06
N GLN A 127 10.28 7.64 -33.66
CA GLN A 127 9.18 8.59 -33.88
C GLN A 127 7.99 7.98 -34.64
N THR A 128 8.26 7.14 -35.64
CA THR A 128 7.18 6.51 -36.42
C THR A 128 6.51 5.41 -35.61
N VAL A 129 7.27 4.63 -34.84
CA VAL A 129 6.70 3.63 -33.93
C VAL A 129 5.85 4.28 -32.84
N ARG A 130 6.27 5.44 -32.29
CA ARG A 130 5.45 6.24 -31.37
C ARG A 130 4.09 6.57 -32.00
N CYS A 131 4.07 7.13 -33.22
CA CYS A 131 2.83 7.44 -33.94
C CYS A 131 1.96 6.21 -34.16
N VAL A 132 2.55 5.09 -34.61
CA VAL A 132 1.83 3.82 -34.84
C VAL A 132 1.19 3.33 -33.55
N LEU A 133 1.92 3.30 -32.44
CA LEU A 133 1.40 2.87 -31.14
C LEU A 133 0.30 3.82 -30.64
N THR A 134 0.43 5.13 -30.84
CA THR A 134 -0.64 6.07 -30.50
C THR A 134 -1.89 5.84 -31.34
N MET A 135 -1.76 5.52 -32.63
CA MET A 135 -2.92 5.16 -33.49
C MET A 135 -3.61 3.88 -33.03
N ILE A 136 -2.84 2.85 -32.66
CA ILE A 136 -3.37 1.59 -32.13
C ILE A 136 -4.11 1.86 -30.81
N ASP A 137 -3.53 2.65 -29.92
CA ASP A 137 -4.11 2.95 -28.62
C ASP A 137 -5.41 3.76 -28.73
N ASP A 138 -5.43 4.79 -29.58
CA ASP A 138 -6.65 5.56 -29.90
C ASP A 138 -7.73 4.66 -30.50
N MET A 139 -7.34 3.75 -31.40
CA MET A 139 -8.26 2.80 -32.01
C MET A 139 -8.92 1.90 -30.96
N ILE A 140 -8.14 1.35 -30.02
CA ILE A 140 -8.64 0.48 -28.94
C ILE A 140 -9.43 1.29 -27.90
N GLN A 141 -9.06 2.55 -27.66
CA GLN A 141 -9.77 3.42 -26.73
C GLN A 141 -11.16 3.82 -27.25
N GLU A 142 -11.30 4.08 -28.56
CA GLU A 142 -12.59 4.36 -29.19
C GLU A 142 -13.57 3.18 -29.10
N ASP A 143 -13.06 1.94 -29.20
CA ASP A 143 -13.87 0.72 -29.14
C ASP A 143 -13.00 -0.48 -28.73
N ARG A 144 -13.30 -1.03 -27.55
CA ARG A 144 -12.56 -2.14 -26.95
C ARG A 144 -12.71 -3.45 -27.71
N SER A 145 -13.79 -3.63 -28.47
CA SER A 145 -14.02 -4.85 -29.26
C SER A 145 -13.00 -5.01 -30.39
N ARG A 146 -12.32 -3.92 -30.79
CA ARG A 146 -11.31 -3.93 -31.86
C ARG A 146 -10.05 -4.71 -31.50
N VAL A 147 -9.85 -5.06 -30.24
CA VAL A 147 -8.80 -6.01 -29.81
C VAL A 147 -8.94 -7.35 -30.54
N GLU A 148 -10.18 -7.79 -30.82
CA GLU A 148 -10.47 -9.03 -31.55
C GLU A 148 -9.88 -9.05 -32.97
N MET A 149 -9.65 -7.88 -33.58
CA MET A 149 -9.00 -7.77 -34.89
C MET A 149 -7.57 -8.31 -34.85
N PHE A 150 -6.83 -8.03 -33.77
CA PHE A 150 -5.45 -8.51 -33.60
C PHE A 150 -5.42 -10.00 -33.23
N ILE A 151 -6.36 -10.46 -32.40
CA ILE A 151 -6.48 -11.87 -32.00
C ILE A 151 -6.82 -12.75 -33.21
N SER A 152 -7.84 -12.37 -33.97
CA SER A 152 -8.25 -13.09 -35.18
C SER A 152 -7.15 -13.15 -36.25
N TYR A 153 -6.38 -12.07 -36.41
CA TYR A 153 -5.22 -12.05 -37.31
C TYR A 153 -4.12 -13.02 -36.85
N ALA A 154 -3.71 -12.98 -35.59
CA ALA A 154 -2.68 -13.87 -35.07
C ALA A 154 -3.11 -15.36 -35.15
N ARG A 155 -4.39 -15.64 -34.89
CA ARG A 155 -4.98 -16.98 -35.04
C ARG A 155 -4.90 -17.48 -36.49
N LYS A 156 -5.13 -16.60 -37.47
CA LYS A 156 -5.01 -16.93 -38.90
C LYS A 156 -3.56 -17.22 -39.30
N GLU A 157 -2.62 -16.44 -38.81
CA GLU A 157 -1.18 -16.60 -39.08
C GLU A 157 -0.52 -17.68 -38.21
N LYS A 158 -1.25 -18.29 -37.26
CA LYS A 158 -0.74 -19.24 -36.26
C LYS A 158 0.45 -18.71 -35.46
N GLN A 159 0.40 -17.42 -35.12
CA GLN A 159 1.42 -16.74 -34.33
C GLN A 159 0.86 -16.30 -32.98
N SER A 160 1.72 -16.05 -32.00
CA SER A 160 1.31 -15.43 -30.73
C SER A 160 0.94 -13.96 -30.99
N VAL A 161 -0.23 -13.56 -30.49
CA VAL A 161 -0.70 -12.15 -30.52
C VAL A 161 0.29 -11.25 -29.77
N TRP A 162 0.93 -11.78 -28.73
CA TRP A 162 1.72 -11.01 -27.77
C TRP A 162 3.12 -10.73 -28.26
N THR A 163 3.75 -11.67 -28.98
CA THR A 163 5.17 -11.59 -29.36
C THR A 163 5.57 -10.29 -30.05
N PRO A 164 4.84 -9.76 -31.06
CA PRO A 164 5.22 -8.49 -31.70
C PRO A 164 5.21 -7.30 -30.72
N PHE A 165 4.28 -7.28 -29.77
CA PHE A 165 4.18 -6.21 -28.78
C PHE A 165 5.20 -6.39 -27.64
N LEU A 166 5.40 -7.61 -27.16
CA LEU A 166 6.38 -7.93 -26.11
C LEU A 166 7.81 -7.63 -26.57
N ALA A 167 8.13 -7.82 -27.85
CA ALA A 167 9.43 -7.45 -28.42
C ALA A 167 9.72 -5.94 -28.27
N LEU A 168 8.71 -5.09 -28.39
CA LEU A 168 8.87 -3.63 -28.27
C LEU A 168 9.19 -3.17 -26.84
N LEU A 169 8.92 -3.98 -25.80
CA LEU A 169 9.27 -3.67 -24.41
C LEU A 169 10.79 -3.61 -24.14
N THR A 170 11.60 -4.09 -25.09
CA THR A 170 13.07 -4.08 -25.02
C THR A 170 13.70 -2.81 -25.60
N ARG A 171 12.91 -1.91 -26.20
CA ARG A 171 13.42 -0.67 -26.78
C ARG A 171 13.91 0.30 -25.68
N ALA A 172 14.85 1.17 -26.05
CA ALA A 172 15.40 2.18 -25.14
C ALA A 172 14.43 3.36 -24.91
N ASP A 173 13.50 3.59 -25.84
CA ASP A 173 12.57 4.71 -25.82
C ASP A 173 11.50 4.56 -24.73
N GLY A 174 11.52 5.46 -23.74
CA GLY A 174 10.62 5.46 -22.59
C GLY A 174 9.13 5.57 -22.95
N PHE A 175 8.78 6.35 -23.98
CA PHE A 175 7.40 6.47 -24.44
C PHE A 175 6.94 5.17 -25.08
N VAL A 176 7.73 4.60 -25.99
CA VAL A 176 7.37 3.37 -26.73
C VAL A 176 7.10 2.21 -25.76
N ILE A 177 7.99 1.97 -24.79
CA ILE A 177 7.83 0.86 -23.85
C ILE A 177 6.59 1.02 -22.96
N ASN A 178 6.25 2.24 -22.55
CA ASN A 178 5.10 2.49 -21.70
C ASN A 178 3.79 2.49 -22.50
N GLN A 179 3.79 3.05 -23.71
CA GLN A 179 2.65 3.02 -24.61
C GLN A 179 2.31 1.59 -25.02
N VAL A 180 3.32 0.78 -25.38
CA VAL A 180 3.08 -0.63 -25.72
C VAL A 180 2.63 -1.44 -24.51
N SER A 181 3.14 -1.17 -23.29
CA SER A 181 2.64 -1.82 -22.07
C SER A 181 1.16 -1.54 -21.81
N LEU A 182 0.67 -0.33 -22.14
CA LEU A 182 -0.73 0.04 -22.01
C LEU A 182 -1.59 -0.72 -23.03
N ILE A 183 -1.12 -0.80 -24.28
CA ILE A 183 -1.79 -1.56 -25.34
C ILE A 183 -1.86 -3.04 -24.99
N ILE A 184 -0.74 -3.65 -24.57
CA ILE A 184 -0.68 -5.05 -24.13
C ILE A 184 -1.69 -5.27 -22.99
N THR A 185 -1.74 -4.37 -22.01
CA THR A 185 -2.68 -4.47 -20.90
C THR A 185 -4.14 -4.39 -21.38
N LYS A 186 -4.47 -3.42 -22.25
CA LYS A 186 -5.82 -3.30 -22.82
C LYS A 186 -6.21 -4.56 -23.58
N MET A 187 -5.28 -5.12 -24.35
CA MET A 187 -5.50 -6.37 -25.09
C MET A 187 -5.69 -7.57 -24.14
N ALA A 188 -4.86 -7.69 -23.09
CA ALA A 188 -4.96 -8.75 -22.09
C ALA A 188 -6.22 -8.68 -21.22
N CYS A 189 -6.82 -7.49 -21.07
CA CYS A 189 -8.05 -7.28 -20.30
C CYS A 189 -9.34 -7.33 -21.13
N CYS A 190 -9.27 -6.99 -22.43
CA CYS A 190 -10.46 -6.92 -23.29
C CYS A 190 -10.54 -8.08 -24.30
N GLY A 191 -9.46 -8.85 -24.45
CA GLY A 191 -9.42 -10.01 -25.34
C GLY A 191 -10.25 -11.17 -24.82
N VAL A 192 -10.77 -11.97 -25.74
CA VAL A 192 -11.46 -13.24 -25.42
C VAL A 192 -10.47 -14.28 -24.87
N ASP A 193 -9.26 -14.30 -25.44
CA ASP A 193 -8.19 -15.21 -25.04
C ASP A 193 -7.29 -14.51 -23.99
N LEU A 194 -7.26 -15.04 -22.76
CA LEU A 194 -6.40 -14.54 -21.70
C LEU A 194 -4.92 -14.81 -22.02
N MET A 195 -4.04 -13.89 -21.63
CA MET A 195 -2.60 -14.10 -21.71
C MET A 195 -2.19 -15.14 -20.65
N ASP A 196 -1.47 -16.18 -21.05
CA ASP A 196 -1.09 -17.27 -20.15
C ASP A 196 0.40 -17.61 -20.22
N GLY A 197 0.81 -18.52 -19.34
CA GLY A 197 2.14 -19.13 -19.34
C GLY A 197 3.32 -18.14 -19.27
N ALA A 198 4.26 -18.31 -20.20
CA ALA A 198 5.52 -17.58 -20.24
C ALA A 198 5.33 -16.09 -20.59
N ASP A 199 4.40 -15.78 -21.50
CA ASP A 199 4.12 -14.41 -21.93
C ASP A 199 3.58 -13.57 -20.75
N LEU A 200 2.62 -14.13 -19.99
CA LEU A 200 2.08 -13.50 -18.78
C LEU A 200 3.16 -13.29 -17.71
N THR A 201 3.95 -14.34 -17.44
CA THR A 201 5.01 -14.28 -16.43
C THR A 201 6.07 -13.24 -16.79
N TYR A 202 6.45 -13.16 -18.07
CA TYR A 202 7.38 -12.16 -18.58
C TYR A 202 6.81 -10.74 -18.41
N PHE A 203 5.56 -10.51 -18.83
CA PHE A 203 4.97 -9.18 -18.75
C PHE A 203 4.75 -8.69 -17.31
N LEU A 204 4.27 -9.56 -16.42
CA LEU A 204 4.12 -9.22 -15.00
C LEU A 204 5.48 -8.98 -14.33
N THR A 205 6.52 -9.74 -14.69
CA THR A 205 7.89 -9.50 -14.20
C THR A 205 8.42 -8.16 -14.69
N TRP A 206 8.17 -7.82 -15.96
CA TRP A 206 8.53 -6.51 -16.50
C TRP A 206 7.85 -5.37 -15.74
N LEU A 207 6.53 -5.46 -15.47
CA LEU A 207 5.82 -4.45 -14.68
C LEU A 207 6.37 -4.35 -13.25
N LYS A 208 6.65 -5.49 -12.61
CA LYS A 208 7.25 -5.57 -11.28
C LYS A 208 8.61 -4.84 -11.23
N ASP A 209 9.49 -5.10 -12.19
CA ASP A 209 10.82 -4.50 -12.24
C ASP A 209 10.75 -2.99 -12.53
N ARG A 210 9.77 -2.55 -13.34
CA ARG A 210 9.51 -1.12 -13.60
C ARG A 210 8.97 -0.37 -12.39
N LEU A 211 8.24 -1.02 -11.49
CA LEU A 211 7.84 -0.43 -10.21
C LEU A 211 9.02 -0.25 -9.24
N ARG A 212 10.01 -1.16 -9.28
CA ARG A 212 11.23 -1.08 -8.45
C ARG A 212 12.25 -0.06 -8.97
N THR A 213 12.14 0.34 -10.23
CA THR A 213 13.11 1.25 -10.85
C THR A 213 13.01 2.65 -10.22
N PRO A 214 14.06 3.12 -9.52
CA PRO A 214 14.02 4.44 -8.89
C PRO A 214 13.96 5.54 -9.95
N GLY A 215 13.14 6.57 -9.72
CA GLY A 215 13.02 7.70 -10.64
C GLY A 215 12.29 7.41 -11.96
N ASN A 216 11.50 6.34 -12.03
CA ASN A 216 10.68 6.04 -13.20
C ASN A 216 9.63 7.14 -13.45
N GLU A 217 9.85 7.94 -14.49
CA GLU A 217 8.95 9.04 -14.88
C GLU A 217 7.56 8.58 -15.33
N TYR A 218 7.41 7.30 -15.71
CA TYR A 218 6.17 6.69 -16.17
C TYR A 218 5.58 5.71 -15.13
N ILE A 219 6.00 5.79 -13.87
CA ILE A 219 5.55 4.88 -12.80
C ILE A 219 4.02 4.81 -12.67
N HIS A 220 3.31 5.91 -12.92
CA HIS A 220 1.85 5.94 -12.91
C HIS A 220 1.21 5.09 -14.02
N THR A 221 1.84 5.03 -15.19
CA THR A 221 1.42 4.16 -16.29
C THR A 221 1.65 2.71 -15.91
N THR A 222 2.84 2.39 -15.38
CA THR A 222 3.17 1.04 -14.92
C THR A 222 2.19 0.54 -13.85
N ALA A 223 1.94 1.36 -12.83
CA ALA A 223 0.98 1.06 -11.76
C ALA A 223 -0.45 0.92 -12.31
N ARG A 224 -0.84 1.73 -13.31
CA ARG A 224 -2.14 1.61 -13.96
C ARG A 224 -2.29 0.31 -14.76
N CYS A 225 -1.25 -0.09 -15.49
CA CYS A 225 -1.25 -1.36 -16.21
C CYS A 225 -1.49 -2.51 -15.24
N LEU A 226 -0.73 -2.53 -14.14
CA LEU A 226 -0.93 -3.52 -13.07
C LEU A 226 -2.35 -3.47 -12.48
N GLN A 227 -2.87 -2.26 -12.21
CA GLN A 227 -4.21 -2.06 -11.67
C GLN A 227 -5.30 -2.65 -12.57
N MET A 228 -5.13 -2.58 -13.90
CA MET A 228 -6.07 -3.16 -14.85
C MET A 228 -5.96 -4.68 -14.89
N LEU A 229 -4.74 -5.23 -14.93
CA LEU A 229 -4.52 -6.68 -14.97
C LEU A 229 -5.06 -7.39 -13.72
N LEU A 230 -4.80 -6.85 -12.53
CA LEU A 230 -5.21 -7.50 -11.27
C LEU A 230 -6.72 -7.54 -11.03
N ARG A 231 -7.53 -6.89 -11.88
CA ARG A 231 -8.98 -7.07 -11.87
C ARG A 231 -9.37 -8.49 -12.26
N ILE A 232 -8.58 -9.15 -13.12
CA ILE A 232 -8.76 -10.52 -13.58
C ILE A 232 -8.12 -11.48 -12.57
N GLU A 233 -8.86 -12.51 -12.15
CA GLU A 233 -8.45 -13.40 -11.06
C GLU A 233 -7.20 -14.23 -11.40
N GLU A 234 -7.12 -14.77 -12.62
CA GLU A 234 -6.00 -15.58 -13.11
C GLU A 234 -4.67 -14.83 -13.03
N TYR A 235 -4.70 -13.53 -13.32
CA TYR A 235 -3.51 -12.66 -13.27
C TYR A 235 -3.09 -12.35 -11.83
N ARG A 236 -4.02 -12.40 -10.85
CA ARG A 236 -3.68 -12.21 -9.43
C ARG A 236 -2.76 -13.32 -8.94
N PHE A 237 -3.10 -14.57 -9.23
CA PHE A 237 -2.28 -15.72 -8.85
C PHE A 237 -0.89 -15.68 -9.49
N ALA A 238 -0.81 -15.38 -10.79
CA ALA A 238 0.46 -15.24 -11.50
C ALA A 238 1.33 -14.12 -10.88
N PHE A 239 0.73 -12.99 -10.51
CA PHE A 239 1.45 -11.88 -9.90
C PHE A 239 1.99 -12.21 -8.49
N VAL A 240 1.24 -12.98 -7.71
CA VAL A 240 1.70 -13.44 -6.38
C VAL A 240 2.82 -14.44 -6.49
N ASN A 241 2.77 -15.35 -7.48
CA ASN A 241 3.81 -16.36 -7.70
C ASN A 241 5.18 -15.75 -8.03
N ILE A 242 5.22 -14.53 -8.59
CA ILE A 242 6.46 -13.80 -8.89
C ILE A 242 6.91 -12.85 -7.76
N ASP A 243 6.39 -13.00 -6.54
CA ASP A 243 6.62 -12.11 -5.39
C ASP A 243 6.21 -10.64 -5.68
N GLY A 244 5.06 -10.48 -6.34
CA GLY A 244 4.52 -9.17 -6.70
C GLY A 244 4.09 -8.33 -5.49
N ILE A 245 3.57 -8.96 -4.42
CA ILE A 245 3.08 -8.25 -3.23
C ILE A 245 4.21 -7.49 -2.55
N SER A 246 5.36 -8.15 -2.31
CA SER A 246 6.54 -7.53 -1.71
C SER A 246 6.98 -6.26 -2.46
N THR A 247 6.90 -6.30 -3.80
CA THR A 247 7.23 -5.16 -4.66
C THR A 247 6.27 -3.98 -4.49
N ILE A 248 4.98 -4.24 -4.34
CA ILE A 248 3.99 -3.18 -4.07
C ILE A 248 4.29 -2.54 -2.71
N LEU A 249 4.56 -3.35 -1.68
CA LEU A 249 4.84 -2.86 -0.33
C LEU A 249 6.11 -2.02 -0.27
N SER A 250 7.20 -2.47 -0.92
CA SER A 250 8.45 -1.69 -0.99
C SER A 250 8.26 -0.35 -1.70
N THR A 251 7.42 -0.32 -2.74
CA THR A 251 7.14 0.91 -3.51
C THR A 251 6.25 1.86 -2.71
N LEU A 252 5.28 1.36 -1.94
CA LEU A 252 4.45 2.17 -1.05
C LEU A 252 5.27 2.84 0.06
N ALA A 253 6.23 2.11 0.66
CA ALA A 253 7.10 2.63 1.71
C ALA A 253 8.03 3.76 1.24
N GLY A 254 8.34 3.83 -0.07
CA GLY A 254 9.30 4.78 -0.66
C GLY A 254 8.83 6.23 -0.85
N ARG A 255 7.90 6.74 -0.02
CA ARG A 255 7.24 8.06 -0.18
C ARG A 255 6.57 8.25 -1.54
N ALA A 256 5.68 7.32 -1.89
CA ALA A 256 4.81 7.43 -3.05
C ALA A 256 3.90 8.68 -2.94
N ASN A 257 3.66 9.37 -4.06
CA ASN A 257 2.65 10.42 -4.11
C ASN A 257 1.23 9.82 -3.94
N PHE A 258 0.25 10.64 -3.57
CA PHE A 258 -1.11 10.15 -3.27
C PHE A 258 -1.76 9.37 -4.42
N GLN A 259 -1.46 9.71 -5.67
CA GLN A 259 -2.01 9.03 -6.84
C GLN A 259 -1.41 7.63 -6.99
N LEU A 260 -0.09 7.48 -6.78
CA LEU A 260 0.58 6.20 -6.79
C LEU A 260 0.15 5.35 -5.60
N GLN A 261 0.00 5.95 -4.41
CA GLN A 261 -0.56 5.27 -3.23
C GLN A 261 -1.94 4.69 -3.54
N TYR A 262 -2.84 5.48 -4.14
CA TYR A 262 -4.15 4.99 -4.56
C TYR A 262 -4.05 3.81 -5.53
N GLN A 263 -3.25 3.91 -6.59
CA GLN A 263 -3.12 2.85 -7.60
C GLN A 263 -2.57 1.55 -7.01
N LEU A 264 -1.56 1.64 -6.15
CA LEU A 264 -0.92 0.50 -5.51
C LEU A 264 -1.81 -0.14 -4.43
N ILE A 265 -2.50 0.67 -3.63
CA ILE A 265 -3.48 0.15 -2.66
C ILE A 265 -4.65 -0.50 -3.39
N PHE A 266 -5.11 0.05 -4.51
CA PHE A 266 -6.11 -0.61 -5.35
C PHE A 266 -5.62 -1.96 -5.87
N CYS A 267 -4.34 -2.09 -6.25
CA CYS A 267 -3.78 -3.38 -6.62
C CYS A 267 -3.88 -4.38 -5.45
N ILE A 268 -3.55 -3.97 -4.23
CA ILE A 268 -3.70 -4.81 -3.03
C ILE A 268 -5.17 -5.16 -2.80
N TRP A 269 -6.08 -4.18 -2.91
CA TRP A 269 -7.53 -4.39 -2.81
C TRP A 269 -8.02 -5.47 -3.78
N CYS A 270 -7.62 -5.41 -5.06
CA CYS A 270 -7.94 -6.47 -6.02
C CYS A 270 -7.45 -7.86 -5.58
N LEU A 271 -6.24 -7.94 -5.00
CA LEU A 271 -5.70 -9.20 -4.49
C LEU A 271 -6.47 -9.74 -3.28
N THR A 272 -7.13 -8.88 -2.49
CA THR A 272 -7.91 -9.32 -1.31
C THR A 272 -9.17 -10.09 -1.65
N PHE A 273 -9.65 -10.02 -2.89
CA PHE A 273 -10.83 -10.78 -3.33
C PHE A 273 -10.55 -12.28 -3.55
N SER A 274 -9.29 -12.70 -3.59
CA SER A 274 -8.93 -14.11 -3.73
C SER A 274 -8.55 -14.70 -2.35
N PRO A 275 -9.35 -15.63 -1.79
CA PRO A 275 -9.16 -16.14 -0.42
C PRO A 275 -7.76 -16.68 -0.15
N ASP A 276 -7.20 -17.48 -1.06
CA ASP A 276 -5.85 -18.06 -0.92
C ASP A 276 -4.74 -17.00 -0.84
N ILE A 277 -4.93 -15.86 -1.51
CA ILE A 277 -3.99 -14.76 -1.51
C ILE A 277 -4.18 -13.92 -0.26
N ALA A 278 -5.43 -13.64 0.13
CA ALA A 278 -5.78 -12.96 1.37
C ALA A 278 -5.19 -13.66 2.60
N GLU A 279 -5.25 -15.00 2.65
CA GLU A 279 -4.61 -15.77 3.71
C GLU A 279 -3.09 -15.55 3.73
N LYS A 280 -2.39 -15.55 2.60
CA LYS A 280 -0.93 -15.29 2.60
C LYS A 280 -0.56 -13.86 2.99
N MET A 281 -1.45 -12.89 2.75
CA MET A 281 -1.19 -11.47 2.99
C MET A 281 -1.08 -11.04 4.46
N HIS A 282 -1.54 -11.83 5.45
CA HIS A 282 -1.41 -11.45 6.87
C HIS A 282 0.06 -11.44 7.34
N ARG A 283 0.90 -12.30 6.76
CA ARG A 283 2.32 -12.46 7.16
C ARG A 283 3.28 -11.47 6.50
N LEU A 284 2.83 -10.78 5.45
CA LEU A 284 3.68 -9.95 4.60
C LEU A 284 3.75 -8.48 5.06
N GLY A 285 3.13 -8.11 6.18
CA GLY A 285 3.17 -6.72 6.68
C GLY A 285 2.31 -5.73 5.88
N VAL A 286 1.35 -6.24 5.10
CA VAL A 286 0.42 -5.43 4.29
C VAL A 286 -0.40 -4.47 5.17
N ILE A 287 -0.87 -4.93 6.33
CA ILE A 287 -1.70 -4.12 7.25
C ILE A 287 -0.89 -2.94 7.76
N SER A 288 0.33 -3.17 8.22
CA SER A 288 1.22 -2.12 8.72
C SER A 288 1.52 -1.07 7.66
N THR A 289 1.80 -1.50 6.43
CA THR A 289 2.09 -0.57 5.32
C THR A 289 0.87 0.30 4.97
N ILE A 290 -0.33 -0.30 4.89
CA ILE A 290 -1.56 0.45 4.60
C ILE A 290 -1.88 1.40 5.76
N ALA A 291 -1.72 0.96 7.01
CA ALA A 291 -1.97 1.78 8.18
C ALA A 291 -1.05 3.02 8.25
N GLU A 292 0.23 2.85 7.91
CA GLU A 292 1.18 3.96 7.77
C GLU A 292 0.69 4.96 6.72
N VAL A 293 0.30 4.49 5.52
CA VAL A 293 -0.23 5.36 4.46
C VAL A 293 -1.50 6.13 4.91
N VAL A 294 -2.43 5.46 5.59
CA VAL A 294 -3.65 6.08 6.12
C VAL A 294 -3.32 7.16 7.16
N SER A 295 -2.30 6.94 7.99
CA SER A 295 -1.88 7.91 9.00
C SER A 295 -1.19 9.15 8.43
N GLU A 296 -0.53 9.04 7.28
CA GLU A 296 0.23 10.12 6.66
C GLU A 296 -0.55 10.92 5.62
N THR A 297 -1.52 10.29 4.95
CA THR A 297 -2.25 10.92 3.84
C THR A 297 -3.44 11.76 4.33
N SER A 298 -3.65 12.89 3.67
CA SER A 298 -4.85 13.74 3.87
C SER A 298 -5.86 13.60 2.72
N LYS A 299 -5.60 12.71 1.75
CA LYS A 299 -6.44 12.55 0.56
C LYS A 299 -7.50 11.49 0.80
N GLU A 300 -8.76 11.92 0.91
CA GLU A 300 -9.92 11.05 1.14
C GLU A 300 -9.98 9.85 0.18
N LYS A 301 -9.72 10.05 -1.12
CA LYS A 301 -9.69 8.96 -2.09
C LYS A 301 -8.70 7.83 -1.73
N VAL A 302 -7.54 8.18 -1.17
CA VAL A 302 -6.53 7.19 -0.72
C VAL A 302 -7.01 6.52 0.57
N ILE A 303 -7.56 7.30 1.51
CA ILE A 303 -8.09 6.79 2.77
C ILE A 303 -9.22 5.81 2.51
N ARG A 304 -10.19 6.17 1.65
CA ARG A 304 -11.34 5.33 1.30
C ARG A 304 -10.92 3.97 0.74
N ILE A 305 -10.03 3.93 -0.26
CA ILE A 305 -9.56 2.64 -0.80
C ILE A 305 -8.75 1.85 0.23
N ALA A 306 -7.98 2.52 1.08
CA ALA A 306 -7.21 1.88 2.14
C ALA A 306 -8.12 1.25 3.21
N LEU A 307 -9.14 1.97 3.67
CA LEU A 307 -10.14 1.44 4.61
C LEU A 307 -10.95 0.32 3.97
N ALA A 308 -11.39 0.46 2.71
CA ALA A 308 -12.06 -0.61 1.97
C ALA A 308 -11.16 -1.86 1.86
N THR A 309 -9.86 -1.70 1.62
CA THR A 309 -8.89 -2.80 1.60
C THR A 309 -8.76 -3.47 2.97
N LEU A 310 -8.70 -2.67 4.05
CA LEU A 310 -8.64 -3.20 5.41
C LEU A 310 -9.95 -3.90 5.79
N ARG A 311 -11.12 -3.37 5.37
CA ARG A 311 -12.44 -3.97 5.57
C ARG A 311 -12.57 -5.32 4.86
N VAL A 312 -12.27 -5.36 3.55
CA VAL A 312 -12.33 -6.61 2.77
C VAL A 312 -11.37 -7.66 3.35
N LYS A 313 -10.17 -7.23 3.77
CA LYS A 313 -9.20 -8.12 4.41
C LYS A 313 -9.60 -8.56 5.82
N LEU A 314 -10.33 -7.73 6.56
CA LEU A 314 -10.81 -8.07 7.89
C LEU A 314 -11.98 -9.04 7.82
N PHE A 315 -12.87 -8.93 6.82
CA PHE A 315 -14.16 -9.59 6.91
C PHE A 315 -14.91 -9.68 5.58
N SER A 316 -14.34 -10.25 4.51
CA SER A 316 -15.19 -10.65 3.37
C SER A 316 -16.22 -11.69 3.87
N PRO A 317 -17.53 -11.37 3.90
CA PRO A 317 -18.61 -12.30 4.16
C PRO A 317 -19.07 -12.93 2.82
N ILE A 318 -18.23 -12.89 1.77
CA ILE A 318 -18.56 -13.51 0.47
C ILE A 318 -18.33 -15.04 0.52
N THR A 319 -17.76 -15.58 1.59
CA THR A 319 -17.87 -17.00 1.91
C THR A 319 -18.92 -17.23 2.99
N ASN A 320 -20.19 -17.07 2.61
CA ASN A 320 -21.34 -17.61 3.33
C ASN A 320 -21.41 -19.13 3.20
N LEU A 321 -20.29 -19.81 3.43
CA LEU A 321 -20.14 -21.26 3.42
C LEU A 321 -18.96 -21.59 4.35
N LEU A 322 -19.33 -21.94 5.58
CA LEU A 322 -18.51 -22.59 6.60
C LEU A 322 -17.63 -21.64 7.42
N GLU A 323 -18.16 -21.26 8.58
CA GLU A 323 -17.41 -20.90 9.78
C GLU A 323 -16.27 -21.91 10.01
N LYS A 324 -15.06 -21.59 9.53
CA LYS A 324 -13.85 -22.28 9.97
C LYS A 324 -13.26 -21.51 11.16
N PRO A 325 -12.89 -22.19 12.25
CA PRO A 325 -12.31 -21.55 13.44
C PRO A 325 -10.95 -20.87 13.15
N GLU A 326 -10.27 -21.26 12.06
CA GLU A 326 -8.99 -20.69 11.62
C GLU A 326 -9.15 -19.24 11.12
N ASP A 327 -10.25 -18.92 10.44
CA ASP A 327 -10.54 -17.58 9.90
C ASP A 327 -10.79 -16.56 11.02
N ALA A 328 -11.41 -16.99 12.12
CA ALA A 328 -11.62 -16.15 13.30
C ALA A 328 -10.30 -15.80 14.02
N SER A 329 -9.31 -16.69 14.00
CA SER A 329 -7.99 -16.42 14.57
C SER A 329 -7.22 -15.41 13.71
N ILE A 330 -7.26 -15.56 12.38
CA ILE A 330 -6.59 -14.64 11.45
C ILE A 330 -7.24 -13.25 11.50
N ALA A 331 -8.57 -13.17 11.54
CA ALA A 331 -9.29 -11.90 11.70
C ALA A 331 -8.91 -11.18 13.00
N ARG A 332 -8.79 -11.94 14.11
CA ARG A 332 -8.33 -11.40 15.40
C ARG A 332 -6.90 -10.88 15.31
N GLU A 333 -5.96 -11.65 14.75
CA GLU A 333 -4.57 -11.20 14.56
C GLU A 333 -4.47 -9.93 13.71
N ASN A 334 -5.23 -9.85 12.62
CA ASN A 334 -5.29 -8.67 11.76
C ASN A 334 -5.83 -7.44 12.52
N ALA A 335 -6.89 -7.60 13.31
CA ALA A 335 -7.44 -6.54 14.13
C ALA A 335 -6.40 -6.02 15.14
N ILE A 336 -5.67 -6.91 15.81
CA ILE A 336 -4.61 -6.51 16.75
C ILE A 336 -3.51 -5.71 16.03
N GLN A 337 -3.06 -6.17 14.85
CA GLN A 337 -2.07 -5.45 14.06
C GLN A 337 -2.53 -4.03 13.70
N MET A 338 -3.81 -3.84 13.36
CA MET A 338 -4.38 -2.52 13.07
C MET A 338 -4.40 -1.60 14.29
N VAL A 339 -4.76 -2.13 15.46
CA VAL A 339 -4.73 -1.40 16.73
C VAL A 339 -3.31 -0.95 17.07
N GLN A 340 -2.32 -1.83 16.90
CA GLN A 340 -0.91 -1.50 17.11
C GLN A 340 -0.41 -0.42 16.17
N CYS A 341 -0.89 -0.43 14.91
CA CYS A 341 -0.60 0.60 13.93
C CYS A 341 -1.43 1.89 14.15
N LYS A 342 -2.14 2.01 15.28
CA LYS A 342 -2.89 3.19 15.72
C LYS A 342 -4.04 3.58 14.79
N ILE A 343 -4.56 2.64 14.01
CA ILE A 343 -5.70 2.88 13.12
C ILE A 343 -6.93 3.38 13.90
N THR A 344 -7.16 2.88 15.11
CA THR A 344 -8.26 3.32 15.97
C THR A 344 -8.25 4.84 16.20
N LYS A 345 -7.09 5.40 16.59
CA LYS A 345 -6.93 6.85 16.77
C LYS A 345 -7.12 7.62 15.48
N THR A 346 -6.70 7.06 14.35
CA THR A 346 -6.88 7.68 13.05
C THR A 346 -8.35 7.68 12.64
N LEU A 347 -9.09 6.60 12.91
CA LEU A 347 -10.54 6.53 12.70
C LEU A 347 -11.27 7.57 13.56
N ASP A 348 -10.94 7.68 14.86
CA ASP A 348 -11.53 8.70 15.75
C ASP A 348 -11.33 10.12 15.20
N LEU A 349 -10.11 10.41 14.72
CA LEU A 349 -9.79 11.70 14.11
C LEU A 349 -10.56 11.94 12.80
N LEU A 350 -10.74 10.90 11.98
CA LEU A 350 -11.47 11.01 10.72
C LEU A 350 -12.98 11.18 10.96
N MET A 351 -13.56 10.43 11.89
CA MET A 351 -14.98 10.53 12.28
C MET A 351 -15.30 11.88 12.95
N SER A 352 -14.32 12.52 13.61
CA SER A 352 -14.48 13.88 14.14
C SER A 352 -14.64 14.96 13.06
N LYS A 353 -14.27 14.64 11.81
CA LYS A 353 -14.49 15.51 10.66
C LYS A 353 -15.83 15.15 10.03
N THR A 354 -16.62 16.15 9.69
CA THR A 354 -17.84 15.94 8.90
C THR A 354 -17.46 15.43 7.53
N VAL A 355 -17.84 14.19 7.23
CA VAL A 355 -17.67 13.52 5.95
C VAL A 355 -19.06 13.42 5.32
N ASP A 356 -19.22 13.95 4.10
CA ASP A 356 -20.51 13.94 3.39
C ASP A 356 -20.82 12.58 2.72
N ASP A 357 -19.83 11.70 2.58
CA ASP A 357 -19.96 10.38 1.96
C ASP A 357 -20.45 9.32 2.98
N GLN A 358 -21.68 8.86 2.81
CA GLN A 358 -22.32 7.87 3.68
C GLN A 358 -21.59 6.52 3.67
N GLU A 359 -21.18 6.01 2.49
CA GLU A 359 -20.48 4.72 2.37
C GLU A 359 -19.12 4.78 3.09
N PHE A 360 -18.42 5.89 2.95
CA PHE A 360 -17.15 6.10 3.64
C PHE A 360 -17.33 6.20 5.16
N THR A 361 -18.43 6.81 5.63
CA THR A 361 -18.77 6.87 7.05
C THR A 361 -19.13 5.49 7.60
N GLU A 362 -19.95 4.72 6.89
CA GLU A 362 -20.31 3.35 7.23
C GLU A 362 -19.09 2.42 7.30
N ASP A 363 -18.12 2.59 6.40
CA ASP A 363 -16.83 1.88 6.44
C ASP A 363 -16.00 2.22 7.68
N MET A 364 -15.95 3.50 8.05
CA MET A 364 -15.23 3.94 9.25
C MET A 364 -15.87 3.42 10.53
N GLU A 365 -17.19 3.56 10.67
CA GLU A 365 -17.96 3.08 11.82
C GLU A 365 -17.84 1.56 11.96
N PHE A 366 -18.00 0.83 10.86
CA PHE A 366 -17.84 -0.63 10.86
C PHE A 366 -16.46 -1.06 11.34
N LEU A 367 -15.40 -0.41 10.86
CA LEU A 367 -14.04 -0.71 11.30
C LEU A 367 -13.81 -0.32 12.76
N ALA A 368 -14.32 0.83 13.20
CA ALA A 368 -14.17 1.30 14.58
C ALA A 368 -14.83 0.33 15.57
N ASP A 369 -16.08 -0.05 15.33
CA ASP A 369 -16.85 -0.98 16.17
C ASP A 369 -16.15 -2.35 16.27
N ARG A 370 -15.65 -2.87 15.14
CA ARG A 370 -14.99 -4.18 15.08
C ARG A 370 -13.61 -4.19 15.73
N LEU A 371 -12.84 -3.13 15.55
CA LEU A 371 -11.57 -2.99 16.26
C LEU A 371 -11.83 -2.86 17.77
N GLN A 372 -12.85 -2.11 18.17
CA GLN A 372 -13.19 -1.93 19.58
C GLN A 372 -13.64 -3.24 20.25
N SER A 373 -14.48 -4.05 19.59
CA SER A 373 -14.86 -5.37 20.12
C SER A 373 -13.66 -6.33 20.21
N SER A 374 -12.79 -6.33 19.20
CA SER A 374 -11.59 -7.15 19.20
C SER A 374 -10.58 -6.74 20.28
N VAL A 375 -10.55 -5.46 20.67
CA VAL A 375 -9.71 -4.96 21.77
C VAL A 375 -10.28 -5.31 23.14
N GLN A 376 -11.61 -5.28 23.31
CA GLN A 376 -12.25 -5.66 24.57
C GLN A 376 -12.01 -7.14 24.92
N ASP A 377 -11.83 -7.99 23.90
CA ASP A 377 -11.55 -9.41 24.06
C ASP A 377 -10.06 -9.75 24.26
N LEU A 378 -9.15 -8.77 24.14
CA LEU A 378 -7.71 -8.99 24.37
C LEU A 378 -7.40 -8.90 25.87
N SER A 379 -6.81 -9.97 26.42
CA SER A 379 -6.16 -9.85 27.71
C SER A 379 -4.93 -8.94 27.59
N SER A 380 -4.56 -8.24 28.67
CA SER A 380 -3.35 -7.40 28.69
C SER A 380 -2.08 -8.19 28.31
N PHE A 381 -2.08 -9.52 28.47
CA PHE A 381 -0.96 -10.36 28.05
C PHE A 381 -0.96 -10.68 26.56
N ASP A 382 -2.14 -10.81 25.94
CA ASP A 382 -2.23 -11.04 24.49
C ASP A 382 -1.84 -9.77 23.72
N GLU A 383 -2.16 -8.59 24.25
CA GLU A 383 -1.64 -7.30 23.78
C GLU A 383 -0.10 -7.30 23.80
N TYR A 384 0.49 -7.65 24.95
CA TYR A 384 1.94 -7.75 25.11
C TYR A 384 2.59 -8.74 24.13
N LEU A 385 2.05 -9.97 24.03
CA LEU A 385 2.56 -11.00 23.12
C LEU A 385 2.56 -10.53 21.68
N THR A 386 1.52 -9.81 21.27
CA THR A 386 1.41 -9.35 19.90
C THR A 386 2.41 -8.22 19.61
N GLU A 387 2.66 -7.32 20.57
CA GLU A 387 3.70 -6.27 20.43
C GLU A 387 5.10 -6.88 20.28
N VAL A 388 5.41 -7.89 21.09
CA VAL A 388 6.70 -8.60 21.04
C VAL A 388 6.87 -9.34 19.72
N LYS A 389 5.83 -10.05 19.26
CA LYS A 389 5.88 -10.82 18.00
C LYS A 389 5.94 -9.95 16.76
N SER A 390 5.30 -8.78 16.76
CA SER A 390 5.37 -7.84 15.64
C SER A 390 6.73 -7.13 15.56
N GLY A 391 7.51 -7.15 16.65
CA GLY A 391 8.79 -6.46 16.75
C GLY A 391 8.65 -4.95 16.83
N ARG A 392 7.43 -4.41 16.98
CA ARG A 392 7.14 -2.97 17.06
C ARG A 392 6.80 -2.56 18.50
N LEU A 393 7.77 -2.73 19.41
CA LEU A 393 7.59 -2.43 20.83
C LEU A 393 7.43 -0.92 21.07
N GLN A 394 6.45 -0.54 21.89
CA GLN A 394 6.25 0.84 22.31
C GLN A 394 5.89 0.94 23.79
N TRP A 395 6.04 2.12 24.39
CA TRP A 395 5.65 2.32 25.77
C TRP A 395 4.13 2.31 25.95
N SER A 396 3.57 1.16 26.30
CA SER A 396 2.17 0.96 26.66
C SER A 396 2.01 0.53 28.14
N PRO A 397 0.79 0.55 28.70
CA PRO A 397 0.56 0.14 30.10
C PRO A 397 1.05 -1.27 30.42
N VAL A 398 1.07 -2.19 29.46
CA VAL A 398 1.54 -3.57 29.66
C VAL A 398 3.04 -3.62 29.99
N HIS A 399 3.85 -2.69 29.48
CA HIS A 399 5.27 -2.60 29.80
C HIS A 399 5.54 -1.93 31.16
N LYS A 400 4.68 -1.01 31.58
CA LYS A 400 4.90 -0.15 32.77
C LYS A 400 4.17 -0.61 34.03
N SER A 401 3.08 -1.35 33.88
CA SER A 401 2.20 -1.72 35.00
C SER A 401 2.81 -2.82 35.84
N GLU A 402 3.06 -2.54 37.12
CA GLU A 402 3.55 -3.55 38.07
C GLU A 402 2.53 -4.70 38.25
N LYS A 403 1.23 -4.38 38.19
CA LYS A 403 0.15 -5.36 38.30
C LYS A 403 0.23 -6.39 37.15
N PHE A 404 0.49 -5.92 35.93
CA PHE A 404 0.65 -6.78 34.76
C PHE A 404 1.78 -7.79 34.97
N TRP A 405 2.96 -7.31 35.38
CA TRP A 405 4.12 -8.16 35.59
C TRP A 405 3.90 -9.16 36.74
N LYS A 406 3.29 -8.74 37.85
CA LYS A 406 2.97 -9.65 38.96
C LYS A 406 2.05 -10.82 38.53
N GLU A 407 1.07 -10.55 37.69
CA GLU A 407 0.06 -11.54 37.30
C GLU A 407 0.54 -12.45 36.15
N ASN A 408 1.34 -11.92 35.21
CA ASN A 408 1.63 -12.61 33.95
C ASN A 408 3.06 -13.17 33.81
N THR A 409 3.97 -12.84 34.72
CA THR A 409 5.39 -13.25 34.62
C THR A 409 5.59 -14.77 34.49
N GLN A 410 4.72 -15.59 35.08
CA GLN A 410 4.81 -17.04 34.95
C GLN A 410 4.56 -17.52 33.50
N ARG A 411 3.70 -16.83 32.75
CA ARG A 411 3.36 -17.14 31.35
C ARG A 411 4.52 -16.91 30.39
N PHE A 412 5.50 -16.07 30.72
CA PHE A 412 6.72 -15.87 29.93
C PHE A 412 7.59 -17.13 29.83
N ASN A 413 7.36 -18.13 30.70
CA ASN A 413 8.08 -19.40 30.71
C ASN A 413 7.44 -20.45 29.78
N GLU A 414 6.25 -20.16 29.23
CA GLU A 414 5.54 -21.05 28.31
C GLU A 414 6.31 -21.21 27.00
N LYS A 415 5.99 -22.28 26.25
CA LYS A 415 6.55 -22.57 24.91
C LYS A 415 8.07 -22.48 24.86
N ASN A 416 8.75 -22.99 25.90
CA ASN A 416 10.21 -22.96 26.01
C ASN A 416 10.78 -21.52 25.92
N PHE A 417 10.20 -20.60 26.71
CA PHE A 417 10.65 -19.21 26.83
C PHE A 417 10.61 -18.44 25.50
N GLU A 418 9.61 -18.72 24.65
CA GLU A 418 9.46 -18.13 23.31
C GLU A 418 9.54 -16.59 23.37
N VAL A 419 8.78 -15.97 24.27
CA VAL A 419 8.69 -14.51 24.44
C VAL A 419 10.05 -13.91 24.79
N LEU A 420 10.76 -14.52 25.75
CA LEU A 420 12.08 -14.05 26.17
C LEU A 420 13.10 -14.19 25.05
N LYS A 421 13.04 -15.28 24.27
CA LYS A 421 13.90 -15.47 23.10
C LYS A 421 13.65 -14.41 22.04
N ILE A 422 12.40 -14.03 21.78
CA ILE A 422 12.07 -12.95 20.85
C ILE A 422 12.63 -11.61 21.35
N LEU A 423 12.42 -11.26 22.62
CA LEU A 423 12.98 -10.03 23.21
C LEU A 423 14.51 -9.99 23.10
N ILE A 424 15.20 -11.11 23.39
CA ILE A 424 16.65 -11.22 23.26
C ILE A 424 17.08 -11.07 21.78
N LYS A 425 16.32 -11.65 20.85
CA LYS A 425 16.54 -11.48 19.41
C LYS A 425 16.39 -10.03 18.96
N VAL A 426 15.39 -9.33 19.50
CA VAL A 426 15.17 -7.89 19.25
C VAL A 426 16.35 -7.07 19.76
N LEU A 427 16.92 -7.40 20.93
CA LEU A 427 18.15 -6.75 21.41
C LEU A 427 19.39 -7.10 20.58
N GLU A 428 19.41 -8.28 19.96
CA GLU A 428 20.51 -8.76 19.11
C GLU A 428 20.58 -8.00 17.78
N VAL A 429 19.43 -7.85 17.09
CA VAL A 429 19.31 -7.39 15.70
C VAL A 429 18.69 -5.99 15.57
N GLY A 430 17.97 -5.52 16.58
CA GLY A 430 17.25 -4.25 16.55
C GLY A 430 18.16 -3.03 16.46
N ASN A 431 17.77 -2.06 15.62
CA ASN A 431 18.48 -0.80 15.44
C ASN A 431 17.70 0.42 15.96
N ASP A 432 16.40 0.27 16.22
CA ASP A 432 15.55 1.37 16.71
C ASP A 432 15.80 1.59 18.23
N PRO A 433 16.28 2.76 18.65
CA PRO A 433 16.55 3.06 20.05
C PRO A 433 15.33 2.86 20.97
N LEU A 434 14.12 3.19 20.52
CA LEU A 434 12.91 3.05 21.32
C LEU A 434 12.61 1.58 21.61
N ILE A 435 12.67 0.75 20.57
CA ILE A 435 12.39 -0.69 20.66
C ILE A 435 13.41 -1.36 21.57
N LEU A 436 14.70 -0.99 21.44
CA LEU A 436 15.77 -1.47 22.31
C LEU A 436 15.55 -1.05 23.78
N CYS A 437 15.10 0.18 24.03
CA CYS A 437 14.76 0.65 25.39
C CYS A 437 13.67 -0.20 26.03
N VAL A 438 12.56 -0.43 25.32
CA VAL A 438 11.42 -1.20 25.83
C VAL A 438 11.81 -2.66 26.06
N ALA A 439 12.48 -3.29 25.08
CA ALA A 439 12.92 -4.68 25.21
C ALA A 439 13.92 -4.87 26.38
N ALA A 440 14.87 -3.95 26.55
CA ALA A 440 15.82 -4.01 27.65
C ALA A 440 15.11 -3.84 29.00
N HIS A 441 14.17 -2.90 29.09
CA HIS A 441 13.36 -2.69 30.29
C HIS A 441 12.57 -3.94 30.69
N ASP A 442 11.89 -4.57 29.73
CA ASP A 442 11.03 -5.75 29.93
C ASP A 442 11.80 -6.95 30.48
N LEU A 443 13.01 -7.22 29.96
CA LEU A 443 13.86 -8.28 30.52
C LEU A 443 14.20 -8.03 31.99
N GLY A 444 14.37 -6.77 32.37
CA GLY A 444 14.63 -6.38 33.76
C GLY A 444 13.40 -6.56 34.65
N GLU A 445 12.21 -6.21 34.15
CA GLU A 445 10.95 -6.40 34.87
C GLU A 445 10.59 -7.87 35.06
N TYR A 446 10.85 -8.73 34.06
CA TYR A 446 10.71 -10.18 34.19
C TYR A 446 11.60 -10.74 35.31
N VAL A 447 12.88 -10.33 35.38
CA VAL A 447 13.80 -10.80 36.43
C VAL A 447 13.40 -10.29 37.82
N ARG A 448 12.88 -9.07 37.89
CA ARG A 448 12.35 -8.49 39.14
C ARG A 448 11.16 -9.29 39.69
N HIS A 449 10.26 -9.74 38.80
CA HIS A 449 9.01 -10.37 39.21
C HIS A 449 9.06 -11.90 39.21
N TYR A 450 10.05 -12.53 38.57
CA TYR A 450 10.25 -13.98 38.61
C TYR A 450 11.42 -14.37 39.52
N PRO A 451 11.19 -15.12 40.61
CA PRO A 451 12.25 -15.52 41.54
C PRO A 451 13.42 -16.28 40.90
N ARG A 452 13.18 -17.03 39.81
CA ARG A 452 14.21 -17.76 39.04
C ARG A 452 14.60 -17.04 37.73
N GLY A 453 14.15 -15.81 37.52
CA GLY A 453 14.33 -15.08 36.26
C GLY A 453 15.80 -14.86 35.92
N LYS A 454 16.64 -14.61 36.92
CA LYS A 454 18.09 -14.46 36.73
C LYS A 454 18.71 -15.67 36.05
N THR A 455 18.45 -16.87 36.56
CA THR A 455 18.98 -18.12 36.00
C THR A 455 18.49 -18.33 34.57
N VAL A 456 17.22 -18.04 34.30
CA VAL A 456 16.62 -18.17 32.96
C VAL A 456 17.28 -17.20 31.96
N ILE A 457 17.41 -15.92 32.33
CA ILE A 457 18.03 -14.91 31.46
C ILE A 457 19.52 -15.19 31.23
N GLU A 458 20.24 -15.74 32.22
CA GLU A 458 21.62 -16.19 32.05
C GLU A 458 21.71 -17.39 31.10
N GLN A 459 20.82 -18.38 31.20
CA GLN A 459 20.76 -19.53 30.29
C GLN A 459 20.45 -19.15 28.83
N LEU A 460 19.62 -18.12 28.64
CA LEU A 460 19.24 -17.62 27.31
C LEU A 460 20.23 -16.60 26.74
N ASN A 461 21.39 -16.37 27.40
CA ASN A 461 22.38 -15.35 27.04
C ASN A 461 21.85 -13.91 27.00
N GLY A 462 20.70 -13.63 27.62
CA GLY A 462 20.08 -12.30 27.62
C GLY A 462 20.90 -11.26 28.39
N LYS A 463 21.57 -11.67 29.47
CA LYS A 463 22.46 -10.79 30.25
C LYS A 463 23.57 -10.17 29.39
N THR A 464 24.22 -10.99 28.56
CA THR A 464 25.28 -10.54 27.64
C THR A 464 24.73 -9.53 26.64
N MET A 465 23.52 -9.75 26.12
CA MET A 465 22.89 -8.83 25.16
C MET A 465 22.55 -7.48 25.79
N VAL A 466 21.98 -7.45 27.00
CA VAL A 466 21.70 -6.19 27.70
C VAL A 466 23.00 -5.46 28.07
N MET A 467 24.05 -6.19 28.49
CA MET A 467 25.35 -5.58 28.80
C MET A 467 26.00 -4.92 27.57
N ARG A 468 25.83 -5.50 26.37
CA ARG A 468 26.31 -4.90 25.11
C ARG A 468 25.70 -3.52 24.86
N LEU A 469 24.45 -3.30 25.30
CA LEU A 469 23.74 -2.04 25.10
C LEU A 469 24.19 -0.92 26.06
N LEU A 470 25.01 -1.21 27.06
CA LEU A 470 25.58 -0.19 27.96
C LEU A 470 26.54 0.77 27.23
N THR A 471 27.10 0.35 26.10
CA THR A 471 27.98 1.16 25.24
C THR A 471 27.27 1.68 24.00
N HIS A 472 25.93 1.62 23.94
CA HIS A 472 25.16 2.12 22.80
C HIS A 472 25.28 3.64 22.65
N GLU A 473 25.20 4.16 21.43
CA GLU A 473 25.34 5.59 21.14
C GLU A 473 24.23 6.41 21.83
N ASP A 474 22.99 5.94 21.72
CA ASP A 474 21.82 6.57 22.33
C ASP A 474 21.85 6.52 23.88
N PRO A 475 21.77 7.67 24.59
CA PRO A 475 21.75 7.73 26.05
C PRO A 475 20.57 7.03 26.72
N ASN A 476 19.37 7.03 26.10
CA ASN A 476 18.18 6.38 26.66
C ASN A 476 18.33 4.86 26.63
N VAL A 477 18.89 4.31 25.54
CA VAL A 477 19.20 2.88 25.43
C VAL A 477 20.16 2.46 26.53
N ARG A 478 21.23 3.24 26.76
CA ARG A 478 22.18 2.99 27.85
C ARG A 478 21.52 3.05 29.23
N TYR A 479 20.65 4.03 29.45
CA TYR A 479 19.91 4.20 30.70
C TYR A 479 19.03 2.98 31.00
N HIS A 480 18.20 2.56 30.03
CA HIS A 480 17.32 1.39 30.20
C HIS A 480 18.09 0.07 30.31
N ALA A 481 19.19 -0.08 29.55
CA ALA A 481 20.09 -1.22 29.68
C ALA A 481 20.73 -1.28 31.08
N LEU A 482 21.19 -0.15 31.62
CA LEU A 482 21.77 -0.08 32.95
C LEU A 482 20.77 -0.47 34.04
N LEU A 483 19.56 0.09 34.01
CA LEU A 483 18.49 -0.28 34.96
C LEU A 483 18.16 -1.78 34.89
N SER A 484 18.15 -2.35 33.69
CA SER A 484 17.88 -3.76 33.49
C SER A 484 19.01 -4.64 34.03
N VAL A 485 20.27 -4.28 33.78
CA VAL A 485 21.46 -4.96 34.36
C VAL A 485 21.44 -4.88 35.89
N GLN A 486 21.08 -3.74 36.47
CA GLN A 486 20.95 -3.60 37.93
C GLN A 486 19.94 -4.59 38.51
N LYS A 487 18.77 -4.74 37.87
CA LYS A 487 17.74 -5.73 38.26
C LYS A 487 18.24 -7.17 38.09
N ILE A 488 19.05 -7.45 37.07
CA ILE A 488 19.63 -8.78 36.82
C ILE A 488 20.72 -9.14 37.84
N MET A 489 21.52 -8.16 38.27
CA MET A 489 22.71 -8.40 39.08
C MET A 489 22.46 -8.35 40.60
N VAL A 490 21.49 -7.56 41.07
CA VAL A 490 21.32 -7.26 42.50
C VAL A 490 20.06 -7.91 43.08
N HIS A 491 20.21 -8.71 44.14
CA HIS A 491 19.11 -9.40 44.82
C HIS A 491 18.16 -8.48 45.63
N ASN A 492 18.48 -7.19 45.80
CA ASN A 492 17.74 -6.27 46.69
C ASN A 492 17.72 -4.81 46.18
N TRP A 493 17.12 -4.58 45.01
CA TRP A 493 17.20 -3.32 44.26
C TRP A 493 16.34 -2.16 44.83
N GLU A 494 15.30 -2.43 45.65
CA GLU A 494 14.43 -1.39 46.27
C GLU A 494 15.21 -0.41 47.15
N TYR A 495 16.36 -0.83 47.68
CA TYR A 495 17.18 -0.01 48.56
C TYR A 495 18.04 1.01 47.78
N LEU A 496 18.45 0.69 46.55
CA LEU A 496 19.23 1.58 45.68
C LEU A 496 18.36 2.65 45.00
N GLY A 497 17.15 2.29 44.56
CA GLY A 497 16.24 3.24 43.90
C GLY A 497 15.86 4.41 44.82
N LYS A 498 15.60 4.12 46.10
CA LYS A 498 15.31 5.14 47.12
C LYS A 498 16.51 6.04 47.44
N GLN A 499 17.74 5.58 47.24
CA GLN A 499 18.94 6.41 47.42
C GLN A 499 19.12 7.38 46.24
N LEU A 500 18.92 6.90 45.00
CA LEU A 500 19.05 7.73 43.81
C LEU A 500 17.94 8.79 43.69
N GLU A 501 16.71 8.49 44.10
CA GLU A 501 15.63 9.49 44.18
C GLU A 501 15.92 10.56 45.24
N LYS A 502 16.51 10.17 46.37
CA LYS A 502 16.99 11.11 47.40
C LYS A 502 18.10 12.02 46.88
N GLU A 503 19.11 11.47 46.20
CA GLU A 503 20.21 12.26 45.62
C GLU A 503 19.72 13.24 44.54
N ASN A 504 18.76 12.85 43.70
CA ASN A 504 18.15 13.74 42.71
C ASN A 504 17.28 14.84 43.33
N GLN A 505 16.60 14.57 44.44
CA GLN A 505 15.85 15.59 45.19
C GLN A 505 16.77 16.58 45.92
N GLU A 506 17.88 16.10 46.51
CA GLU A 506 18.90 16.94 47.15
C GLU A 506 19.64 17.83 46.13
N ASN A 507 19.92 17.32 44.93
CA ASN A 507 20.50 18.12 43.85
C ASN A 507 19.54 19.19 43.33
N LYS A 508 18.23 18.91 43.25
CA LYS A 508 17.22 19.92 42.92
C LYS A 508 17.10 21.03 43.97
N GLN A 509 17.28 20.72 45.25
CA GLN A 509 17.28 21.72 46.33
C GLN A 509 18.54 22.60 46.35
N LYS A 510 19.69 22.07 45.94
CA LYS A 510 20.93 22.87 45.78
C LYS A 510 20.87 23.88 44.64
N LEU A 511 20.05 23.62 43.62
CA LEU A 511 19.85 24.51 42.46
C LEU A 511 18.86 25.67 42.72
N THR A 512 18.08 25.63 43.81
CA THR A 512 17.07 26.65 44.14
C THR A 512 17.43 27.57 45.31
N ALA A 513 18.61 27.40 45.93
CA ALA A 513 19.07 28.28 46.99
C ALA A 513 19.66 29.60 46.41
N PRO A 514 19.17 30.80 46.83
CA PRO A 514 19.68 32.07 46.33
C PRO A 514 21.08 32.35 46.90
N ASN A 515 22.01 32.65 45.99
CA ASN A 515 23.41 32.94 46.24
C ASN A 515 23.55 34.20 47.13
N ARG A 516 23.90 34.05 48.42
CA ARG A 516 24.31 35.19 49.27
C ARG A 516 25.73 35.60 48.90
N SER A 517 25.85 36.66 48.11
CA SER A 517 27.09 37.38 47.86
C SER A 517 27.66 37.95 49.17
N LYS A 518 28.95 37.71 49.42
CA LYS A 518 29.75 38.45 50.41
C LYS A 518 30.08 39.85 49.85
N PRO A 519 29.98 40.94 50.63
CA PRO A 519 30.43 42.25 50.18
C PRO A 519 31.95 42.42 50.34
N LEU A 520 32.54 43.17 49.40
CA LEU A 520 33.95 43.54 49.32
C LEU A 520 34.38 44.44 50.49
N GLU A 521 35.59 44.19 51.00
CA GLU A 521 36.31 45.08 51.91
C GLU A 521 36.71 46.37 51.18
N ALA A 522 36.29 47.52 51.73
CA ALA A 522 36.70 48.84 51.26
C ALA A 522 37.95 49.28 52.04
N ASN A 523 39.08 49.40 51.33
CA ASN A 523 40.27 50.10 51.76
C ASN A 523 39.98 51.62 51.78
N THR A 524 39.93 52.24 52.96
CA THR A 524 40.11 53.69 53.11
C THR A 524 41.36 53.99 53.90
N ALA A 525 42.29 54.67 53.21
CA ALA A 525 43.55 55.15 53.70
C ALA A 525 43.38 56.10 54.89
N THR A 526 44.28 55.92 55.85
CA THR A 526 44.62 56.86 56.91
C THR A 526 45.31 58.10 56.33
N GLU A 527 44.81 59.29 56.66
CA GLU A 527 45.63 60.48 56.80
C GLU A 527 45.03 61.43 57.87
N THR A 528 45.76 61.52 58.97
CA THR A 528 46.09 62.78 59.68
C THR A 528 45.00 63.47 60.53
N LYS A 529 45.05 63.26 61.85
CA LYS A 529 45.36 64.32 62.85
C LYS A 529 45.53 63.77 64.28
N MET A 530 46.69 64.11 64.84
CA MET A 530 47.20 63.99 66.22
C MET A 530 47.57 62.60 66.75
#